data_AF-A0A822UYX0-F1
#
_entry.id   AF-A0A822UYX0-F1
#
_cell.length_a   1.000
_cell.length_b   1.000
_cell.length_c   1.000
_cell.angle_alpha   90.00
_cell.angle_beta   90.00
_cell.angle_gamma   90.00
#
_symmetry.space_group_name_H-M   'P 1'
#
loop_
_entity.id
_entity.type
_entity.pdbx_description
1 polymer ?
#
loop_
_entity_poly.entity_id
_entity_poly.type
_entity_poly.pdbx_seq_one_letter_code
_entity_poly.pdbx_strand_id
1 'polypeptide(L)'
;MDAMQALVLTTTQLDDMLREAARQGAALAVADLRKEIHQSPDDVALQRLRAFLHDPSSIPNPYECWAHSGIIRQIEPTPRGKPKSSAWFMTFQRQTGLAGCYNRPSPAYGRRREWSFADIRLAWEAYYRRL
;
A
#
# COMPACT_ATOMS: atom_id res chain seq x y z
N MET A 1 -33.61 -19.15 46.90
CA MET A 1 -32.43 -18.36 46.49
C MET A 1 -31.43 -19.34 45.96
N ASP A 2 -31.13 -19.28 44.66
CA ASP A 2 -30.23 -20.21 44.01
C ASP A 2 -28.81 -20.00 44.54
N ALA A 3 -28.18 -21.07 45.02
CA ALA A 3 -26.86 -21.00 45.63
C ALA A 3 -25.82 -20.73 44.53
N MET A 4 -25.23 -19.54 44.56
CA MET A 4 -24.17 -19.15 43.64
C MET A 4 -22.95 -20.05 43.92
N GLN A 5 -22.74 -21.07 43.08
CA GLN A 5 -21.59 -21.98 43.20
C GLN A 5 -20.31 -21.19 42.92
N ALA A 6 -19.44 -21.09 43.94
CA ALA A 6 -18.12 -20.50 43.78
C ALA A 6 -17.24 -21.46 42.98
N LEU A 7 -16.81 -21.01 41.79
CA LEU A 7 -15.85 -21.75 40.97
C LEU A 7 -14.46 -21.60 41.61
N VAL A 8 -13.99 -22.63 42.31
CA VAL A 8 -12.62 -22.65 42.85
C VAL A 8 -11.69 -23.11 41.74
N LEU A 9 -11.06 -22.16 41.06
CA LEU A 9 -10.05 -22.44 40.04
C LEU A 9 -8.71 -22.76 40.72
N THR A 10 -8.06 -23.80 40.24
CA THR A 10 -6.62 -23.97 40.49
C THR A 10 -5.84 -22.86 39.80
N THR A 11 -4.66 -22.52 40.32
CA THR A 11 -3.80 -21.48 39.74
C THR A 11 -3.52 -21.72 38.26
N THR A 12 -3.34 -22.97 37.85
CA THR A 12 -3.14 -23.37 36.45
C THR A 12 -4.38 -23.14 35.58
N GLN A 13 -5.59 -23.46 36.07
CA GLN A 13 -6.82 -23.20 35.34
C GLN A 13 -7.06 -21.70 35.15
N LEU A 14 -6.76 -20.88 36.17
CA LEU A 14 -6.84 -19.43 36.05
C LEU A 14 -5.85 -18.89 35.02
N ASP A 15 -4.60 -19.35 35.05
CA ASP A 15 -3.56 -18.94 34.09
C ASP A 15 -3.92 -19.30 32.65
N ASP A 16 -4.47 -20.49 32.43
CA ASP A 16 -4.91 -20.93 31.11
C ASP A 16 -6.08 -20.10 30.59
N MET A 17 -7.06 -19.80 31.45
CA MET A 17 -8.18 -18.92 31.11
C MET A 17 -7.71 -17.50 30.77
N LEU A 18 -6.74 -16.95 31.52
CA LEU A 18 -6.16 -15.63 31.26
C LEU A 18 -5.39 -15.61 29.93
N ARG A 19 -4.62 -16.66 29.63
CA ARG A 19 -3.89 -16.79 28.36
C ARG A 19 -4.83 -16.92 27.16
N GLU A 20 -5.93 -17.65 27.32
CA GLU A 20 -6.92 -17.79 26.26
C GLU A 20 -7.67 -16.48 26.03
N ALA A 21 -8.09 -15.80 27.10
CA ALA A 21 -8.70 -14.47 27.02
C ALA A 21 -7.76 -13.45 26.35
N ALA A 22 -6.46 -13.48 26.68
CA ALA A 22 -5.46 -12.61 26.05
C ALA A 22 -5.29 -12.93 24.55
N ARG A 23 -5.25 -14.21 24.16
CA ARG A 23 -5.18 -14.62 22.74
C ARG A 23 -6.42 -14.17 21.96
N GLN A 24 -7.60 -14.37 22.51
CA GLN A 24 -8.85 -13.94 21.89
C GLN A 24 -8.93 -12.42 21.77
N GLY A 25 -8.52 -11.69 22.82
CA GLY A 25 -8.42 -10.23 22.80
C GLY A 25 -7.47 -9.71 21.73
N ALA A 26 -6.29 -10.33 21.59
CA ALA A 26 -5.33 -9.98 20.55
C ALA A 26 -5.87 -10.25 19.14
N ALA A 27 -6.54 -11.39 18.92
CA ALA A 27 -7.15 -11.72 17.64
C ALA A 27 -8.25 -10.73 17.24
N LEU A 28 -9.09 -10.32 18.20
CA LEU A 28 -10.13 -9.31 17.98
C LEU A 28 -9.53 -7.95 17.63
N ALA A 29 -8.53 -7.49 18.38
CA ALA A 29 -7.85 -6.22 18.11
C ALA A 29 -7.21 -6.20 16.71
N VAL A 30 -6.59 -7.30 16.28
CA VAL A 30 -6.03 -7.43 14.92
C VAL A 30 -7.14 -7.44 13.86
N ALA A 31 -8.25 -8.11 14.12
CA ALA A 31 -9.38 -8.14 13.21
C ALA A 31 -10.02 -6.75 13.03
N ASP A 32 -10.17 -5.99 14.12
CA ASP A 32 -10.72 -4.64 14.07
C ASP A 32 -9.75 -3.66 13.39
N LEU A 33 -8.45 -3.75 13.67
CA LEU A 33 -7.43 -2.99 12.94
C LEU A 33 -7.48 -3.29 11.44
N ARG A 34 -7.69 -4.56 11.06
CA ARG A 34 -7.82 -4.95 9.64
C ARG A 34 -9.10 -4.44 9.00
N LYS A 35 -10.23 -4.36 9.74
CA LYS A 35 -11.48 -3.77 9.24
C LYS A 35 -11.31 -2.26 9.00
N GLU A 36 -10.56 -1.58 9.87
CA GLU A 36 -10.21 -0.16 9.74
C GLU A 36 -9.22 0.11 8.60
N ILE A 37 -8.37 -0.86 8.27
CA ILE A 37 -7.51 -0.85 7.08
C ILE A 37 -8.36 -1.16 5.82
N HIS A 38 -9.39 -0.36 5.56
CA HIS A 38 -9.94 -0.22 4.21
C HIS A 38 -8.91 0.53 3.36
N GLN A 39 -7.95 -0.19 2.80
CA GLN A 39 -7.04 0.40 1.82
C GLN A 39 -7.84 0.72 0.57
N SER A 40 -7.80 1.99 0.15
CA SER A 40 -8.38 2.35 -1.13
C SER A 40 -7.61 1.62 -2.25
N PRO A 41 -8.24 1.37 -3.41
CA PRO A 41 -7.52 0.80 -4.55
C PRO A 41 -6.24 1.57 -4.91
N ASP A 42 -6.23 2.90 -4.72
CA ASP A 42 -5.08 3.77 -4.92
C ASP A 42 -3.96 3.48 -3.90
N ASP A 43 -4.30 3.19 -2.64
CA ASP A 43 -3.31 2.83 -1.60
C ASP A 43 -2.66 1.48 -1.90
N VAL A 44 -3.46 0.50 -2.35
CA VAL A 44 -2.95 -0.81 -2.77
C VAL A 44 -2.02 -0.65 -3.98
N ALA A 45 -2.44 0.14 -4.98
CA ALA A 45 -1.61 0.41 -6.15
C ALA A 45 -0.31 1.14 -5.79
N LEU A 46 -0.35 2.09 -4.86
CA LEU A 46 0.82 2.80 -4.36
C LEU A 46 1.80 1.87 -3.65
N GLN A 47 1.30 0.99 -2.76
CA GLN A 47 2.14 0.03 -2.05
C GLN A 47 2.80 -0.96 -3.01
N ARG A 48 2.03 -1.51 -3.95
CA ARG A 48 2.57 -2.40 -4.99
C ARG A 48 3.63 -1.72 -5.84
N LEU A 49 3.39 -0.46 -6.22
CA LEU A 49 4.36 0.31 -7.01
C LEU A 49 5.65 0.56 -6.22
N ARG A 50 5.57 0.93 -4.94
CA ARG A 50 6.76 1.08 -4.08
C ARG A 50 7.54 -0.22 -3.94
N ALA A 51 6.85 -1.33 -3.69
CA ALA A 51 7.47 -2.64 -3.61
C ALA A 51 8.20 -2.99 -4.92
N PHE A 52 7.56 -2.76 -6.06
CA PHE A 52 8.14 -3.00 -7.39
C PHE A 52 9.35 -2.13 -7.70
N LEU A 53 9.33 -0.85 -7.30
CA LEU A 53 10.47 0.05 -7.48
C LEU A 53 11.67 -0.34 -6.61
N HIS A 54 11.43 -0.97 -5.47
CA HIS A 54 12.49 -1.50 -4.61
C HIS A 54 13.02 -2.86 -5.08
N ASP A 55 12.10 -3.75 -5.46
CA ASP A 55 12.39 -5.08 -5.98
C ASP A 55 11.57 -5.35 -7.26
N PRO A 56 12.19 -5.28 -8.45
CA PRO A 56 11.53 -5.54 -9.72
C PRO A 56 10.95 -6.96 -9.86
N SER A 57 11.41 -7.93 -9.05
CA SER A 57 10.91 -9.32 -9.09
C SER A 57 9.59 -9.50 -8.34
N SER A 58 9.17 -8.51 -7.54
CA SER A 58 7.93 -8.55 -6.75
C SER A 58 6.64 -8.56 -7.58
N ILE A 59 6.71 -8.22 -8.87
CA ILE A 59 5.56 -8.23 -9.79
C ILE A 59 5.91 -9.04 -11.05
N PRO A 60 5.20 -10.15 -11.32
CA PRO A 60 5.48 -11.02 -12.48
C PRO A 60 5.29 -10.32 -13.83
N ASN A 61 4.28 -9.46 -13.98
CA ASN A 61 4.01 -8.72 -15.20
C ASN A 61 3.73 -7.23 -14.92
N PRO A 62 4.77 -6.37 -14.89
CA PRO A 62 4.61 -4.95 -14.59
C PRO A 62 3.96 -4.14 -15.73
N TYR A 63 3.80 -4.72 -16.93
CA TYR A 63 3.14 -4.06 -18.06
C TYR A 63 1.62 -4.07 -17.95
N GLU A 64 1.05 -4.90 -17.08
CA GLU A 64 -0.39 -4.99 -16.81
C GLU A 64 -0.80 -4.26 -15.52
N CYS A 65 0.17 -3.69 -14.80
CA CYS A 65 -0.09 -2.89 -13.60
C CYS A 65 -0.01 -1.40 -13.97
N TRP A 66 -1.01 -0.62 -13.53
CA TRP A 66 -1.19 0.77 -13.96
C TRP A 66 -1.23 1.71 -12.76
N ALA A 67 -0.67 2.91 -12.93
CA ALA A 67 -0.83 3.99 -11.95
C ALA A 67 -0.98 5.34 -12.65
N HIS A 68 -1.82 6.20 -12.07
CA HIS A 68 -2.01 7.57 -12.51
C HIS A 68 -1.07 8.54 -11.75
N SER A 69 -1.08 9.81 -12.18
CA SER A 69 -0.21 10.86 -11.63
C SER A 69 -0.32 11.03 -10.12
N GLY A 70 -1.53 10.94 -9.57
CA GLY A 70 -1.79 10.99 -8.12
C GLY A 70 -1.03 9.93 -7.30
N ILE A 71 -0.92 8.69 -7.78
CA ILE A 71 -0.15 7.62 -7.13
C ILE A 71 1.35 7.88 -7.32
N ILE A 72 1.78 8.23 -8.53
CA ILE A 72 3.20 8.47 -8.84
C ILE A 72 3.79 9.57 -7.95
N ARG A 73 3.03 10.65 -7.72
CA ARG A 73 3.43 11.77 -6.84
C ARG A 73 3.55 11.38 -5.37
N GLN A 74 3.02 10.22 -4.99
CA GLN A 74 3.04 9.70 -3.62
C GLN A 74 4.10 8.63 -3.41
N ILE A 75 4.76 8.12 -4.45
CA ILE A 75 5.82 7.09 -4.35
C ILE A 75 6.84 7.49 -3.27
N GLU A 76 7.37 8.70 -3.37
CA GLU A 76 8.25 9.29 -2.36
C GLU A 76 7.69 10.66 -1.95
N PRO A 77 7.07 10.78 -0.77
CA PRO A 77 6.57 12.05 -0.26
C PRO A 77 7.68 13.09 -0.11
N THR A 78 7.29 14.36 -0.02
CA THR A 78 8.20 15.44 0.40
C THR A 78 8.66 15.24 1.85
N PRO A 79 9.72 15.93 2.32
CA PRO A 79 10.14 15.86 3.73
C PRO A 79 9.04 16.20 4.75
N ARG A 80 7.98 16.89 4.32
CA ARG A 80 6.80 17.22 5.14
C ARG A 80 5.69 16.16 5.07
N GLY A 81 5.97 15.00 4.48
CA GLY A 81 5.00 13.89 4.32
C GLY A 81 3.88 14.17 3.30
N LYS A 82 3.99 15.22 2.48
CA LYS A 82 2.98 15.56 1.46
C LYS A 82 3.34 14.96 0.10
N PRO A 83 2.35 14.61 -0.75
CA PRO A 83 2.61 14.22 -2.13
C PRO A 83 3.40 15.30 -2.88
N LYS A 84 4.26 14.89 -3.82
CA LYS A 84 4.95 15.83 -4.71
C LYS A 84 3.92 16.66 -5.51
N SER A 85 4.27 17.86 -5.95
CA SER A 85 3.32 18.77 -6.63
C SER A 85 3.01 18.33 -8.06
N SER A 86 1.94 18.88 -8.65
CA SER A 86 1.65 18.67 -10.08
C SER A 86 2.75 19.26 -10.98
N ALA A 87 3.34 20.39 -10.58
CA ALA A 87 4.46 21.00 -11.29
C ALA A 87 5.70 20.10 -11.28
N TRP A 88 6.01 19.47 -10.15
CA TRP A 88 7.07 18.46 -10.07
C TRP A 88 6.80 17.32 -11.05
N PHE A 89 5.56 16.82 -11.09
CA PHE A 89 5.21 15.71 -11.97
C PHE A 89 5.37 16.06 -13.45
N MET A 90 4.97 17.27 -13.85
CA MET A 90 5.19 17.76 -15.23
C MET A 90 6.69 17.79 -15.60
N THR A 91 7.54 18.24 -14.68
CA THR A 91 9.00 18.24 -14.89
C THR A 91 9.57 16.82 -14.96
N PHE A 92 9.18 15.96 -14.02
CA PHE A 92 9.54 14.54 -13.99
C PHE A 92 9.21 13.87 -15.32
N GLN A 93 7.99 14.04 -15.84
CA GLN A 93 7.58 13.45 -17.11
C GLN A 93 8.40 13.91 -18.31
N ARG A 94 8.73 15.21 -18.35
CA ARG A 94 9.52 15.81 -19.44
C ARG A 94 10.97 15.32 -19.43
N GLN A 95 11.57 15.23 -18.26
CA GLN A 95 12.99 14.86 -18.11
C GLN A 95 13.25 13.37 -18.32
N THR A 96 12.24 12.53 -18.06
CA THR A 96 12.36 11.06 -18.07
C THR A 96 11.80 10.40 -19.32
N GLY A 97 11.08 11.14 -20.16
CA GLY A 97 10.38 10.58 -21.32
C GLY A 97 9.07 9.88 -20.98
N LEU A 98 8.63 9.86 -19.71
CA LEU A 98 7.33 9.28 -19.31
C LEU A 98 6.15 9.95 -20.03
N ALA A 99 6.30 11.21 -20.45
CA ALA A 99 5.33 11.90 -21.30
C ALA A 99 5.09 11.19 -22.65
N GLY A 100 6.09 10.48 -23.18
CA GLY A 100 6.04 9.74 -24.45
C GLY A 100 5.43 8.33 -24.34
N CYS A 101 5.27 7.79 -23.12
CA CYS A 101 4.72 6.45 -22.88
C CYS A 101 3.18 6.40 -22.95
N TYR A 102 2.56 7.30 -23.72
CA TYR A 102 1.11 7.55 -23.73
C TYR A 102 0.29 6.58 -24.59
N ASN A 103 0.95 5.70 -25.34
CA ASN A 103 0.31 4.92 -26.41
C ASN A 103 -0.39 3.64 -25.96
N ARG A 104 -0.34 3.25 -24.68
CA ARG A 104 -1.07 2.08 -24.21
C ARG A 104 -2.35 2.52 -23.48
N PRO A 105 -3.53 2.18 -23.99
CA PRO A 105 -4.78 2.46 -23.29
C PRO A 105 -4.83 1.63 -22.01
N SER A 106 -5.01 2.29 -20.85
CA SER A 106 -5.31 1.57 -19.60
C SER A 106 -6.65 0.86 -19.74
N PRO A 107 -6.76 -0.45 -19.41
CA PRO A 107 -8.00 -1.19 -19.53
C PRO A 107 -9.12 -0.72 -18.58
N ALA A 108 -8.79 -0.04 -17.47
CA ALA A 108 -9.70 0.13 -16.35
C ALA A 108 -10.37 1.52 -16.25
N TYR A 109 -9.75 2.59 -16.76
CA TYR A 109 -10.21 3.97 -16.53
C TYR A 109 -10.14 4.82 -17.80
N GLY A 110 -11.25 4.86 -18.57
CA GLY A 110 -11.28 5.44 -19.92
C GLY A 110 -10.61 6.81 -20.12
N ARG A 111 -10.82 7.80 -19.23
CA ARG A 111 -10.28 9.18 -19.41
C ARG A 111 -9.05 9.51 -18.56
N ARG A 112 -8.71 8.72 -17.55
CA ARG A 112 -7.61 9.05 -16.65
C ARG A 112 -6.31 8.59 -17.30
N ARG A 113 -5.33 9.49 -17.38
CA ARG A 113 -4.03 9.14 -17.91
C ARG A 113 -3.26 8.29 -16.89
N GLU A 114 -2.86 7.11 -17.32
CA GLU A 114 -2.11 6.14 -16.52
C GLU A 114 -0.88 5.66 -17.28
N TRP A 115 0.06 5.09 -16.54
CA TRP A 115 1.30 4.53 -17.04
C TRP A 115 1.50 3.15 -16.45
N SER A 116 2.15 2.26 -17.20
CA SER A 116 2.49 0.95 -16.67
C SER A 116 3.55 1.08 -15.59
N PHE A 117 3.60 0.13 -14.66
CA PHE A 117 4.64 0.10 -13.63
C PHE A 117 6.03 0.02 -14.25
N ALA A 118 6.17 -0.69 -15.39
CA ALA A 118 7.40 -0.76 -16.15
C ALA A 118 7.87 0.61 -16.63
N ASP A 119 6.98 1.41 -17.23
CA ASP A 119 7.30 2.78 -17.70
C ASP A 119 7.70 3.68 -16.52
N ILE A 120 6.97 3.56 -15.41
CA ILE A 120 7.23 4.34 -14.20
C ILE A 120 8.60 4.00 -13.62
N ARG A 121 9.00 2.73 -13.56
CA ARG A 121 10.31 2.32 -13.07
C ARG A 121 11.43 2.90 -13.91
N LEU A 122 11.35 2.78 -15.24
CA LEU A 122 12.35 3.35 -16.14
C LEU A 122 12.49 4.86 -15.93
N ALA A 123 11.35 5.57 -15.80
CA ALA A 123 11.34 6.99 -15.53
C ALA A 123 11.92 7.34 -14.16
N TRP A 124 11.56 6.57 -13.13
CA TRP A 124 12.02 6.74 -11.75
C TRP A 124 13.54 6.61 -11.65
N GLU A 125 14.08 5.52 -12.21
CA GLU A 125 15.52 5.29 -12.26
C GLU A 125 16.25 6.38 -13.06
N ALA A 126 15.70 6.82 -14.19
CA ALA A 126 16.31 7.88 -14.99
C ALA A 126 16.34 9.23 -14.26
N TYR A 127 15.32 9.53 -13.45
CA TYR A 127 15.24 10.77 -12.69
C TYR A 127 16.22 10.79 -11.52
N TYR A 128 16.28 9.71 -10.74
CA TYR A 128 17.11 9.63 -9.53
C TYR A 128 18.56 9.18 -9.79
N ARG A 129 18.89 8.59 -10.95
CA ARG A 129 20.30 8.39 -11.36
C ARG A 129 21.00 9.66 -11.82
N ARG A 130 20.25 10.73 -12.12
CA ARG A 130 20.79 12.03 -12.54
C ARG A 130 21.02 13.01 -11.38
N LEU A 131 20.53 12.67 -10.19
CA LEU A 131 20.77 13.38 -8.93
C LEU A 131 21.98 12.76 -8.23
#